data_AF-A0A371AUZ6-F1
#
_entry.id   AF-A0A371AUZ6-F1
#
_cell.length_a   1.000
_cell.length_b   1.000
_cell.length_c   1.000
_cell.angle_alpha   90.00
_cell.angle_beta   90.00
_cell.angle_gamma   90.00
#
_symmetry.space_group_name_H-M   'P 1'
#
loop_
_entity.id
_entity.type
_entity.pdbx_description
1 polymer ?
#
loop_
_entity_poly.entity_id
_entity_poly.type
_entity_poly.pdbx_seq_one_letter_code
_entity_poly.pdbx_strand_id
1 'polypeptide(L)'
;MDADEDHVALQYLQEKGDIKGTRKNTRMQKLAYVYEGVEQEAPRSEQIRLVNPKYFGGLYEGSKGVEQFWREIYHYISATYDLNCVKHIYINGDGASWIKSGCKWIGESTFVLDKFHMQKYIIAASSHLLDSAGDD
;
A
#
# COMPACT_ATOMS: atom_id res chain seq x y z
N MET A 1 -5.22 7.78 -3.29
CA MET A 1 -4.56 7.17 -2.12
C MET A 1 -3.70 6.04 -2.63
N ASP A 2 -2.57 5.78 -1.99
CA ASP A 2 -1.72 4.64 -2.30
C ASP A 2 -1.62 3.73 -1.08
N ALA A 3 -1.54 2.43 -1.33
CA ALA A 3 -1.32 1.40 -0.34
C ALA A 3 -0.16 0.52 -0.79
N ASP A 4 0.66 0.09 0.16
CA ASP A 4 1.87 -0.68 -0.11
C ASP A 4 2.12 -1.75 0.97
N GLU A 5 2.86 -2.78 0.59
CA GLU A 5 3.29 -3.87 1.47
C GLU A 5 4.71 -3.62 1.98
N ASP A 6 4.85 -3.22 3.24
CA ASP A 6 6.16 -3.14 3.88
C ASP A 6 6.46 -4.38 4.74
N HIS A 7 7.67 -4.92 4.62
CA HIS A 7 8.12 -6.10 5.34
C HIS A 7 9.15 -5.71 6.40
N VAL A 8 8.70 -5.61 7.64
CA VAL A 8 9.55 -5.24 8.77
C VAL A 8 10.10 -6.46 9.50
N ALA A 9 11.37 -6.41 9.86
CA ALA A 9 11.99 -7.41 10.73
C ALA A 9 11.73 -7.08 12.20
N LEU A 10 10.89 -7.89 12.86
CA LEU A 10 10.70 -7.80 14.30
C LEU A 10 12.01 -8.12 15.04
N GLN A 11 12.32 -7.30 16.04
CA GLN A 11 13.47 -7.51 16.93
C GLN A 11 13.12 -8.43 18.12
N TYR A 12 11.86 -8.39 18.57
CA TYR A 12 11.26 -9.23 19.61
C TYR A 12 9.73 -9.24 19.45
N LEU A 13 9.02 -10.21 20.03
CA LEU A 13 7.55 -10.26 20.04
C LEU A 13 6.97 -9.53 21.25
N GLN A 14 7.55 -9.76 22.42
CA GLN A 14 7.23 -9.19 23.72
C GLN A 14 8.53 -8.87 24.49
N GLU A 15 9.53 -9.75 24.46
CA GLU A 15 10.79 -9.61 25.20
C GLU A 15 12.01 -9.97 24.34
N LYS A 16 13.15 -9.31 24.60
CA LYS A 16 14.37 -9.54 23.84
C LYS A 16 14.79 -11.02 23.88
N GLY A 17 14.83 -11.67 22.71
CA GLY A 17 15.26 -13.06 22.55
C GLY A 17 14.13 -14.10 22.49
N ASP A 18 12.87 -13.66 22.47
CA ASP A 18 11.70 -14.54 22.41
C ASP A 18 11.38 -15.12 21.02
N ILE A 19 12.00 -14.59 19.96
CA ILE A 19 11.84 -15.09 18.59
C ILE A 19 12.66 -16.37 18.40
N LYS A 20 11.98 -17.53 18.37
CA LYS A 20 12.59 -18.83 18.09
C LYS A 20 12.48 -19.22 16.61
N GLY A 21 13.60 -19.25 15.91
CA GLY A 21 13.75 -19.79 14.56
C GLY A 21 14.07 -18.76 13.48
N THR A 22 14.86 -19.17 12.49
CA THR A 22 15.30 -18.34 11.36
C THR A 22 14.11 -17.92 10.50
N ARG A 23 14.05 -16.64 10.10
CA ARG A 23 13.00 -16.05 9.22
C ARG A 23 11.57 -15.97 9.78
N LYS A 24 11.35 -16.18 11.09
CA LYS A 24 10.00 -16.02 11.72
C LYS A 24 9.69 -14.60 12.20
N ASN A 25 10.62 -13.67 12.03
CA ASN A 25 10.49 -12.30 12.53
C ASN A 25 10.01 -11.30 11.49
N THR A 26 9.87 -11.66 10.23
CA THR A 26 9.31 -10.74 9.24
C THR A 26 7.80 -10.63 9.46
N ARG A 27 7.29 -9.41 9.55
CA ARG A 27 5.86 -9.11 9.52
C ARG A 27 5.56 -8.14 8.39
N MET A 28 4.45 -8.40 7.72
CA MET A 28 3.90 -7.49 6.73
C MET A 28 3.09 -6.42 7.46
N GLN A 29 3.62 -5.20 7.49
CA GLN A 29 2.87 -4.03 7.92
C GLN A 29 1.97 -3.57 6.78
N LYS A 30 0.79 -3.10 7.13
CA LYS A 30 -0.09 -2.43 6.17
C LYS A 30 0.21 -0.95 6.23
N LEU A 31 0.47 -0.37 5.07
CA LEU A 31 0.72 1.04 4.91
C LEU A 31 -0.25 1.58 3.84
N ALA A 32 -0.89 2.71 4.14
CA ALA A 32 -1.62 3.48 3.17
C ALA A 32 -1.52 4.97 3.48
N TYR A 33 -1.61 5.80 2.45
CA TYR A 33 -1.67 7.24 2.60
C TYR A 33 -2.76 7.84 1.72
N VAL A 34 -3.62 8.65 2.37
CA VAL A 34 -4.71 9.40 1.75
C VAL A 34 -4.23 10.82 1.51
N TYR A 35 -4.47 11.36 0.32
CA TYR A 35 -4.06 12.70 -0.09
C TYR A 35 -4.99 13.19 -1.20
N GLU A 36 -5.02 14.51 -1.40
CA GLU A 36 -5.93 15.17 -2.35
C GLU A 36 -5.34 15.34 -3.75
N GLY A 37 -4.02 15.25 -3.86
CA GLY A 37 -3.30 15.37 -5.11
C GLY A 37 -1.81 15.57 -4.89
N VAL A 38 -1.14 16.00 -5.94
CA VAL A 38 0.29 16.29 -5.94
C VAL A 38 0.53 17.70 -6.47
N GLU A 39 1.49 18.41 -5.88
CA GLU A 39 1.88 19.74 -6.31
C GLU A 39 3.41 19.93 -6.30
N GLN A 40 3.91 20.87 -7.09
CA GLN A 40 5.32 21.24 -7.07
C GLN A 40 5.65 21.97 -5.76
N GLU A 41 6.78 21.64 -5.13
CA GLU A 41 7.19 22.32 -3.90
C GLU A 41 7.48 23.82 -4.11
N ALA A 42 7.98 24.18 -5.28
CA ALA A 42 8.31 25.54 -5.66
C ALA A 42 8.18 25.75 -7.18
N PRO A 43 8.02 27.00 -7.65
CA PRO A 43 8.03 27.29 -9.08
C PRO A 43 9.31 26.75 -9.75
N ARG A 44 9.14 25.88 -10.75
CA ARG A 44 10.22 25.19 -11.50
C ARG A 44 10.97 24.08 -10.73
N SER A 45 10.46 23.63 -9.59
CA SER A 45 11.03 22.46 -8.90
C SER A 45 10.61 21.16 -9.58
N GLU A 46 11.55 20.20 -9.66
CA GLU A 46 11.24 18.80 -10.00
C GLU A 46 10.69 18.02 -8.80
N GLN A 47 10.81 18.57 -7.58
CA GLN A 47 10.30 17.96 -6.36
C GLN A 47 8.80 18.17 -6.23
N ILE A 48 8.10 17.08 -5.96
CA ILE A 48 6.65 17.00 -5.85
C ILE A 48 6.31 16.64 -4.41
N ARG A 49 5.31 17.31 -3.84
CA ARG A 49 4.75 16.98 -2.53
C ARG A 49 3.29 16.55 -2.63
N LEU A 50 2.86 15.73 -1.67
CA LEU A 50 1.47 15.35 -1.51
C LEU A 50 0.69 16.50 -0.87
N VAL A 51 -0.53 16.74 -1.34
CA VAL A 51 -1.46 17.71 -0.75
C VAL A 51 -2.26 17.03 0.36
N ASN A 52 -2.16 17.59 1.58
CA ASN A 52 -2.84 17.11 2.79
C ASN A 52 -2.73 15.60 3.05
N PRO A 53 -1.51 15.03 3.09
CA PRO A 53 -1.35 13.60 3.29
C PRO A 53 -1.72 13.19 4.72
N LYS A 54 -2.50 12.11 4.83
CA LYS A 54 -2.74 11.38 6.08
C LYS A 54 -2.24 9.95 5.92
N TYR A 55 -1.32 9.57 6.81
CA TYR A 55 -0.68 8.25 6.82
C TYR A 55 -1.38 7.30 7.79
N PHE A 56 -1.54 6.06 7.35
CA PHE A 56 -2.06 4.93 8.12
C PHE A 56 -1.05 3.79 8.04
N GLY A 57 -0.57 3.34 9.18
CA GLY A 57 0.47 2.32 9.25
C GLY A 57 0.29 1.45 10.48
N GLY A 58 0.54 0.15 10.36
CA GLY A 58 0.55 -0.73 11.52
C GLY A 58 0.53 -2.21 11.22
N LEU A 59 0.57 -3.00 12.30
CA LEU A 59 0.40 -4.45 12.26
C LEU A 59 -1.10 -4.77 12.34
N TYR A 60 -1.66 -5.12 11.19
CA TYR A 60 -3.08 -5.47 11.04
C TYR A 60 -3.20 -6.93 10.64
N GLU A 61 -3.14 -7.85 11.60
CA GLU A 61 -3.06 -9.28 11.30
C GLU A 61 -4.42 -9.90 10.95
N GLY A 62 -4.41 -10.82 9.98
CA GLY A 62 -5.60 -11.56 9.56
C GLY A 62 -6.70 -10.69 8.94
N SER A 63 -7.85 -11.33 8.68
CA SER A 63 -9.01 -10.67 8.06
C SER A 63 -9.59 -9.56 8.93
N LYS A 64 -9.67 -9.77 10.25
CA LYS A 64 -10.16 -8.75 11.20
C LYS A 64 -9.26 -7.52 11.25
N GLY A 65 -7.94 -7.71 11.19
CA GLY A 65 -6.98 -6.59 11.11
C GLY A 65 -7.14 -5.81 9.82
N VAL A 66 -7.26 -6.51 8.68
CA VAL A 66 -7.51 -5.86 7.37
C VAL A 66 -8.79 -5.02 7.40
N GLU A 67 -9.86 -5.58 7.96
CA GLU A 67 -11.12 -4.85 8.17
C GLU A 67 -10.94 -3.61 9.04
N GLN A 68 -10.25 -3.74 10.18
CA GLN A 68 -9.99 -2.61 11.07
C GLN A 68 -9.22 -1.51 10.34
N PHE A 69 -8.17 -1.85 9.61
CA PHE A 69 -7.36 -0.91 8.84
C PHE A 69 -8.22 -0.09 7.87
N TRP A 70 -9.05 -0.76 7.07
CA TRP A 70 -9.91 -0.07 6.12
C TRP A 70 -11.02 0.74 6.79
N ARG A 71 -11.55 0.25 7.90
CA ARG A 71 -12.52 0.98 8.70
C ARG A 71 -11.93 2.27 9.25
N GLU A 72 -10.70 2.26 9.74
CA GLU A 72 -10.00 3.47 10.22
C GLU A 72 -9.83 4.51 9.11
N ILE A 73 -9.42 4.07 7.92
CA ILE A 73 -9.30 4.94 6.74
C ILE A 73 -10.66 5.52 6.35
N TYR A 74 -11.70 4.68 6.29
CA TYR A 74 -13.06 5.13 5.96
C TYR A 74 -13.59 6.16 6.97
N HIS A 75 -13.39 5.94 8.27
CA HIS A 75 -13.78 6.90 9.30
C HIS A 75 -13.08 8.23 9.13
N TYR A 76 -11.78 8.22 8.82
CA TYR A 76 -11.05 9.45 8.54
C TYR A 76 -11.62 10.19 7.31
N ILE A 77 -11.84 9.48 6.19
CA ILE A 77 -12.34 10.10 4.97
C ILE A 77 -13.73 10.69 5.18
N SER A 78 -14.66 9.92 5.76
CA SER A 78 -16.03 10.37 6.02
C SER A 78 -16.12 11.51 7.04
N ALA A 79 -15.18 11.60 7.98
CA ALA A 79 -15.11 12.71 8.94
C ALA A 79 -14.43 13.97 8.36
N THR A 80 -13.57 13.81 7.35
CA THR A 80 -12.74 14.91 6.80
C THR A 80 -13.36 15.53 5.55
N TYR A 81 -14.06 14.73 4.74
CA TYR A 81 -14.59 15.15 3.44
C TYR A 81 -16.09 14.93 3.35
N ASP A 82 -16.79 15.85 2.69
CA ASP A 82 -18.15 15.59 2.22
C ASP A 82 -18.08 14.64 1.02
N LEU A 83 -18.41 13.37 1.27
CA LEU A 83 -18.39 12.32 0.26
C LEU A 83 -19.30 12.61 -0.94
N ASN A 84 -20.34 13.45 -0.79
CA ASN A 84 -21.20 13.85 -1.90
C ASN A 84 -20.50 14.80 -2.89
N CYS A 85 -19.45 15.49 -2.45
CA CYS A 85 -18.64 16.37 -3.29
C CYS A 85 -17.39 15.68 -3.85
N VAL A 86 -17.03 14.52 -3.33
CA VAL A 86 -15.88 13.74 -3.81
C VAL A 86 -16.24 13.11 -5.15
N LYS A 87 -15.55 13.52 -6.22
CA LYS A 87 -15.82 13.03 -7.57
C LYS A 87 -15.35 11.59 -7.78
N HIS A 88 -14.21 11.24 -7.20
CA HIS A 88 -13.63 9.91 -7.36
C HIS A 88 -12.57 9.64 -6.30
N ILE A 89 -12.49 8.40 -5.85
CA ILE A 89 -11.42 7.93 -4.96
C ILE A 89 -10.62 6.84 -5.68
N TYR A 90 -9.33 7.07 -5.90
CA TYR A 90 -8.43 6.05 -6.45
C TYR A 90 -7.66 5.37 -5.31
N ILE A 91 -7.63 4.04 -5.31
CA ILE A 91 -6.81 3.21 -4.43
C ILE A 91 -5.72 2.58 -5.29
N ASN A 92 -4.51 3.12 -5.23
CA ASN A 92 -3.36 2.59 -5.92
C ASN A 92 -2.66 1.53 -5.07
N GLY A 93 -2.07 0.52 -5.70
CA GLY A 93 -1.14 -0.40 -5.04
C GLY A 93 -0.75 -1.58 -5.92
N ASP A 94 -0.08 -2.56 -5.34
CA ASP A 94 0.51 -3.72 -6.03
C ASP A 94 -0.52 -4.80 -6.45
N GLY A 95 -1.77 -4.68 -6.00
CA GLY A 95 -2.85 -5.62 -6.30
C GLY A 95 -2.96 -6.78 -5.33
N ALA A 96 -2.29 -6.72 -4.17
CA ALA A 96 -2.52 -7.62 -3.06
C ALA A 96 -4.00 -7.69 -2.67
N SER A 97 -4.44 -8.84 -2.20
CA SER A 97 -5.86 -9.10 -1.90
C SER A 97 -6.41 -8.16 -0.83
N TRP A 98 -5.59 -7.79 0.14
CA TRP A 98 -5.98 -6.83 1.18
C TRP A 98 -6.09 -5.40 0.62
N ILE A 99 -5.25 -5.00 -0.35
CA ILE A 99 -5.35 -3.68 -1.01
C ILE A 99 -6.64 -3.60 -1.83
N LYS A 100 -6.87 -4.60 -2.68
CA LYS A 100 -8.10 -4.69 -3.50
C LYS A 100 -9.37 -4.73 -2.65
N SER A 101 -9.29 -5.27 -1.43
CA SER A 101 -10.43 -5.27 -0.51
C SER A 101 -10.86 -3.87 -0.08
N GLY A 102 -9.99 -2.85 -0.17
CA GLY A 102 -10.31 -1.46 0.14
C GLY A 102 -11.49 -0.90 -0.66
N CYS A 103 -11.68 -1.35 -1.91
CA CYS A 103 -12.84 -0.95 -2.73
C CYS A 103 -14.19 -1.43 -2.17
N LYS A 104 -14.19 -2.43 -1.27
CA LYS A 104 -15.40 -2.87 -0.57
C LYS A 104 -15.74 -1.98 0.62
N TRP A 105 -14.75 -1.27 1.17
CA TRP A 105 -14.88 -0.43 2.35
C TRP A 105 -15.10 1.03 1.99
N ILE A 106 -14.49 1.49 0.90
CA ILE A 106 -14.55 2.88 0.45
C ILE A 106 -15.47 2.92 -0.76
N GLY A 107 -16.67 3.45 -0.57
CA GLY A 107 -17.68 3.58 -1.62
C GLY A 107 -17.17 4.39 -2.81
N GLU A 108 -17.61 4.02 -4.02
CA GLU A 108 -17.26 4.68 -5.30
C GLU A 108 -15.74 4.83 -5.56
N SER A 109 -14.95 3.91 -5.01
CA SER A 109 -13.51 3.88 -5.25
C SER A 109 -13.10 2.91 -6.36
N THR A 110 -12.04 3.26 -7.08
CA THR A 110 -11.44 2.43 -8.13
C THR A 110 -10.03 1.99 -7.74
N PHE A 111 -9.78 0.69 -7.81
CA PHE A 111 -8.43 0.17 -7.67
C PHE A 111 -7.61 0.42 -8.93
N VAL A 112 -6.37 0.89 -8.75
CA VAL A 112 -5.42 1.16 -9.83
C VAL A 112 -4.11 0.41 -9.52
N LEU A 113 -3.62 -0.36 -10.47
CA LEU A 113 -2.32 -1.01 -10.34
C LEU A 113 -1.23 0.04 -10.53
N ASP A 114 -0.32 0.17 -9.56
CA ASP A 114 0.75 1.15 -9.71
C ASP A 114 1.81 0.71 -10.73
N LYS A 115 2.47 1.72 -11.31
CA LYS A 115 3.43 1.55 -12.40
C LYS A 115 4.70 0.82 -11.96
N PHE A 116 5.15 1.05 -10.73
CA PHE A 116 6.40 0.46 -10.23
C PHE A 116 6.25 -1.06 -10.10
N HIS A 117 5.18 -1.51 -9.45
CA HIS A 117 4.84 -2.91 -9.31
C HIS A 117 4.56 -3.56 -10.66
N MET A 118 3.86 -2.87 -11.56
CA MET A 118 3.68 -3.34 -12.94
C MET A 118 5.02 -3.59 -13.65
N GLN A 119 5.95 -2.63 -13.59
CA GLN A 119 7.28 -2.78 -14.20
C GLN A 119 8.07 -3.92 -13.56
N LYS A 120 8.04 -4.02 -12.22
CA LYS A 120 8.67 -5.11 -11.47
C LYS A 120 8.15 -6.48 -11.90
N TYR A 121 6.83 -6.64 -12.06
CA TYR A 121 6.22 -7.89 -12.52
C TYR A 121 6.58 -8.22 -13.97
N ILE A 122 6.59 -7.24 -14.87
CA ILE A 122 7.01 -7.44 -16.28
C ILE A 122 8.46 -7.92 -16.34
N ILE A 123 9.36 -7.26 -15.62
CA ILE A 123 10.78 -7.62 -15.58
C ILE A 123 10.94 -9.05 -15.06
N ALA A 124 10.32 -9.39 -13.92
CA ALA A 124 10.40 -10.72 -13.33
C ALA A 124 9.82 -11.83 -14.23
N ALA A 125 8.75 -11.55 -14.98
CA ALA A 125 8.18 -12.50 -15.93
C ALA A 125 9.10 -12.71 -17.15
N SER A 126 9.75 -11.65 -17.62
CA SER A 126 10.63 -11.67 -18.80
C SER A 126 12.04 -12.20 -18.52
N SER A 127 12.53 -12.14 -17.27
CA SER A 127 13.89 -12.55 -16.93
C SER A 127 14.15 -14.03 -17.20
N HIS A 128 13.14 -14.89 -17.04
CA HIS A 128 13.23 -16.31 -17.33
C HIS A 128 13.24 -16.64 -18.83
N LEU A 129 12.79 -15.72 -19.69
CA LEU A 129 12.79 -15.92 -21.15
C LEU A 129 14.19 -15.72 -21.74
N LEU A 130 15.07 -14.97 -21.08
CA LEU A 130 16.44 -14.72 -21.53
C LEU A 130 17.39 -15.89 -21.23
N ASP A 131 17.12 -16.68 -20.19
CA ASP A 131 17.91 -17.87 -19.84
C ASP A 131 17.66 -19.06 -20.78
N SER A 132 16.52 -19.09 -21.48
CA SER A 132 16.16 -20.22 -22.36
C SER A 132 16.67 -20.08 -23.80
N ALA A 133 17.39 -19.00 -24.11
CA ALA A 133 17.84 -18.68 -25.48
C ALA A 133 19.33 -19.00 -25.73
N GLY A 134 20.01 -19.66 -24.78
CA GLY A 134 21.46 -19.91 -24.82
C GLY A 134 21.90 -21.37 -24.70
N ASP A 135 20.98 -22.34 -24.72
CA ASP A 135 21.28 -23.76 -24.49
C ASP A 135 21.08 -24.66 -25.73
N ASP A 136 21.42 -24.17 -26.93
CA ASP A 136 21.53 -24.98 -28.17
C ASP A 136 22.90 -24.79 -28.87
#